data_AF-A0A956TQP8-F1
#
_entry.id   AF-A0A956TQP8-F1
#
_cell.length_a   1.000
_cell.length_b   1.000
_cell.length_c   1.000
_cell.angle_alpha   90.00
_cell.angle_beta   90.00
_cell.angle_gamma   90.00
#
_symmetry.space_group_name_H-M   'P 1'
#
loop_
_entity.id
_entity.type
_entity.pdbx_description
1 polymer ?
#
loop_
_entity_poly.entity_id
_entity_poly.type
_entity_poly.pdbx_seq_one_letter_code
_entity_poly.pdbx_strand_id
1 'polypeptide(L)'
;FMGEIAGWGDLQDKVRRFLVRSCTQHVAGISFDDSAEPLLDPIRKELVGVVQQLEKERHNHGGKKPYHTMIGSYFSDMANVWVALRRASAKGSTVCFVVGDSAPYGIYVPVDEWLGKLAVSAGFKSYSFEKTRERNTKWKNRKHRVPLHEGRLWIKG
;
A
#
# COMPACT_ATOMS: atom_id res chain seq x y z
N PHE A 1 13.87 -4.64 -20.41
CA PHE A 1 13.91 -5.90 -19.66
C PHE A 1 14.78 -6.92 -20.38
N MET A 2 16.08 -6.65 -20.59
CA MET A 2 17.07 -7.63 -21.13
C MET A 2 16.57 -8.60 -22.24
N GLY A 3 15.71 -8.15 -23.16
CA GLY A 3 15.10 -8.99 -24.21
C GLY A 3 13.83 -9.77 -23.83
N GLU A 4 13.39 -9.77 -22.57
CA GLU A 4 12.20 -10.47 -22.08
C GLU A 4 10.87 -9.90 -22.62
N ILE A 5 10.83 -8.61 -22.95
CA ILE A 5 9.63 -7.94 -23.48
C ILE A 5 9.84 -7.47 -24.92
N ALA A 6 8.82 -7.65 -25.75
CA ALA A 6 8.75 -7.12 -27.11
C ALA A 6 8.09 -5.74 -27.19
N GLY A 7 7.37 -5.32 -26.13
CA GLY A 7 6.71 -4.02 -26.06
C GLY A 7 6.01 -3.77 -24.72
N TRP A 8 5.32 -2.62 -24.62
CA TRP A 8 4.65 -2.20 -23.38
C TRP A 8 3.56 -3.17 -22.89
N GLY A 9 2.88 -3.88 -23.80
CA GLY A 9 1.84 -4.85 -23.47
C GLY A 9 2.36 -6.05 -22.64
N ASP A 10 3.59 -6.48 -22.91
CA ASP A 10 4.22 -7.62 -22.24
C ASP A 10 4.53 -7.37 -20.76
N LEU A 11 4.55 -6.11 -20.32
CA LEU A 11 4.90 -5.76 -18.95
C LEU A 11 4.00 -6.42 -17.93
N GLN A 12 2.72 -6.59 -18.25
CA GLN A 12 1.76 -7.14 -17.30
C GLN A 12 2.12 -8.58 -16.94
N ASP A 13 2.25 -9.43 -17.96
CA ASP A 13 2.35 -10.88 -17.77
C ASP A 13 3.78 -11.38 -17.61
N LYS A 14 4.78 -10.61 -18.08
CA LYS A 14 6.19 -11.03 -17.98
C LYS A 14 6.93 -10.41 -16.81
N VAL A 15 6.51 -9.23 -16.34
CA VAL A 15 7.25 -8.47 -15.33
C VAL A 15 6.42 -8.18 -14.09
N ARG A 16 5.29 -7.48 -14.26
CA ARG A 16 4.54 -6.89 -13.15
C ARG A 16 4.03 -7.95 -12.18
N ARG A 17 3.58 -9.12 -12.68
CA ARG A 17 3.14 -10.26 -11.85
C ARG A 17 4.11 -10.69 -10.73
N PHE A 18 5.39 -10.33 -10.80
CA PHE A 18 6.42 -10.65 -9.80
C PHE A 18 6.76 -9.47 -8.87
N LEU A 19 6.10 -8.33 -9.03
CA LEU A 19 6.32 -7.10 -8.28
C LEU A 19 5.16 -6.83 -7.33
N VAL A 20 5.38 -5.95 -6.37
CA VAL A 20 4.31 -5.42 -5.51
C VAL A 20 3.31 -4.60 -6.35
N ARG A 21 2.02 -4.83 -6.13
CA ARG A 21 0.89 -4.13 -6.76
C ARG A 21 0.71 -2.73 -6.19
N SER A 22 1.51 -1.78 -6.71
CA SER A 22 1.56 -0.39 -6.22
C SER A 22 0.98 0.65 -7.19
N CYS A 23 0.39 0.23 -8.31
CA CYS A 23 -0.21 1.14 -9.28
C CYS A 23 -1.47 0.56 -9.94
N THR A 24 -2.36 1.44 -10.40
CA THR A 24 -3.65 1.06 -10.99
C THR A 24 -3.53 0.28 -12.30
N GLN A 25 -2.43 0.43 -13.04
CA GLN A 25 -2.16 -0.35 -14.26
C GLN A 25 -1.81 -1.80 -13.93
N HIS A 26 -1.21 -2.05 -12.76
CA HIS A 26 -0.87 -3.40 -12.33
C HIS A 26 -2.12 -4.19 -11.95
N VAL A 27 -3.12 -3.52 -11.37
CA VAL A 27 -4.37 -4.17 -10.96
C VAL A 27 -5.51 -4.01 -11.97
N ALA A 28 -5.19 -3.65 -13.22
CA ALA A 28 -6.20 -3.54 -14.26
C ALA A 28 -6.77 -4.93 -14.57
N GLY A 29 -8.10 -5.07 -14.46
CA GLY A 29 -8.79 -6.32 -14.78
C GLY A 29 -8.76 -7.40 -13.69
N ILE A 30 -8.26 -7.10 -12.49
CA ILE A 30 -8.33 -8.01 -11.34
C ILE A 30 -9.27 -7.46 -10.26
N SER A 31 -9.86 -8.36 -9.48
CA SER A 31 -10.61 -8.02 -8.26
C SER A 31 -9.74 -8.31 -7.02
N PHE A 32 -9.94 -7.52 -5.98
CA PHE A 32 -9.36 -7.81 -4.66
C PHE A 32 -10.42 -8.52 -3.82
N ASP A 33 -10.04 -9.67 -3.26
CA ASP A 33 -10.84 -10.43 -2.30
C ASP A 33 -10.02 -10.57 -1.03
N ASP A 34 -10.47 -9.95 0.06
CA ASP A 34 -9.76 -9.99 1.32
C ASP A 34 -10.01 -11.31 2.08
N SER A 35 -11.11 -12.02 1.80
CA SER A 35 -11.52 -13.19 2.59
C SER A 35 -10.48 -14.33 2.59
N ALA A 36 -9.63 -14.38 1.58
CA ALA A 36 -8.55 -15.34 1.41
C ALA A 36 -7.19 -14.90 2.00
N GLU A 37 -7.10 -13.74 2.64
CA GLU A 37 -5.83 -13.10 3.01
C GLU A 37 -5.66 -12.96 4.54
N PRO A 38 -5.32 -14.04 5.28
CA PRO A 38 -5.26 -14.02 6.75
C PRO A 38 -4.20 -13.04 7.30
N LEU A 39 -3.14 -12.77 6.54
CA LEU A 39 -2.10 -11.82 6.95
C LEU A 39 -2.62 -10.38 7.08
N LEU A 40 -3.80 -10.08 6.54
CA LEU A 40 -4.44 -8.77 6.65
C LEU A 40 -5.27 -8.58 7.91
N ASP A 41 -5.46 -9.63 8.72
CA ASP A 41 -6.30 -9.58 9.93
C ASP A 41 -6.08 -8.35 10.84
N PRO A 42 -4.84 -7.89 11.11
CA PRO A 42 -4.60 -6.73 11.97
C PRO A 42 -5.19 -5.41 11.44
N ILE A 43 -5.45 -5.32 10.14
CA ILE A 43 -5.95 -4.10 9.48
C ILE A 43 -7.25 -4.34 8.71
N ARG A 44 -7.74 -5.58 8.63
CA ARG A 44 -8.82 -6.02 7.73
C ARG A 44 -10.04 -5.12 7.81
N LYS A 45 -10.53 -4.87 9.03
CA LYS A 45 -11.74 -4.06 9.25
C LYS A 45 -11.61 -2.65 8.66
N GLU A 46 -10.48 -2.00 8.90
CA GLU A 46 -10.20 -0.65 8.40
C GLU A 46 -9.97 -0.66 6.88
N LEU A 47 -9.17 -1.62 6.39
CA LEU A 47 -8.86 -1.80 4.98
C LEU A 47 -10.11 -2.02 4.14
N VAL A 48 -10.98 -2.96 4.54
CA VAL A 48 -12.25 -3.24 3.85
C VAL A 48 -13.13 -2.00 3.80
N GLY A 49 -13.20 -1.25 4.91
CA GLY A 49 -13.93 0.01 4.95
C GLY A 49 -13.43 1.01 3.90
N VAL A 50 -12.13 1.18 3.77
CA VAL A 50 -11.49 2.05 2.76
C VAL A 50 -11.69 1.54 1.35
N VAL A 51 -11.51 0.24 1.11
CA VAL A 51 -11.71 -0.40 -0.21
C VAL A 51 -13.14 -0.20 -0.69
N GLN A 52 -14.14 -0.41 0.17
CA GLN A 52 -15.55 -0.20 -0.16
C GLN A 52 -15.87 1.27 -0.45
N GLN A 53 -15.31 2.20 0.32
CA GLN A 53 -15.47 3.63 0.05
C GLN A 53 -14.86 4.01 -1.30
N LEU A 54 -13.66 3.51 -1.60
CA LEU A 54 -12.96 3.79 -2.86
C LEU A 54 -13.71 3.23 -4.07
N GLU A 55 -14.34 2.06 -3.94
CA GLU A 55 -15.11 1.49 -5.05
C GLU A 55 -16.38 2.30 -5.33
N LYS A 56 -17.09 2.74 -4.29
CA LYS A 56 -18.25 3.64 -4.45
C LYS A 56 -17.83 4.97 -5.08
N GLU A 57 -16.78 5.59 -4.55
CA GLU A 57 -16.34 6.92 -4.97
C GLU A 57 -15.81 6.92 -6.40
N ARG A 58 -15.23 5.83 -6.88
CA ARG A 58 -14.71 5.69 -8.26
C ARG A 58 -15.71 6.10 -9.34
N HIS A 59 -17.00 5.91 -9.11
CA HIS A 59 -18.06 6.27 -10.07
C HIS A 59 -18.23 7.79 -10.25
N ASN A 60 -17.73 8.59 -9.31
CA ASN A 60 -17.77 10.06 -9.35
C ASN A 60 -16.59 10.67 -10.12
N HIS A 61 -15.63 9.87 -10.60
CA HIS A 61 -14.41 10.34 -11.24
C HIS A 61 -14.24 9.85 -12.67
N GLY A 62 -13.79 10.75 -13.54
CA GLY A 62 -13.37 10.41 -14.90
C GLY A 62 -12.27 9.33 -14.90
N GLY A 63 -12.39 8.36 -15.80
CA GLY A 63 -11.44 7.25 -15.94
C GLY A 63 -11.60 6.10 -14.95
N LYS A 64 -12.41 6.26 -13.88
CA LYS A 64 -12.81 5.18 -12.96
C LYS A 64 -11.65 4.24 -12.58
N LYS A 65 -10.52 4.80 -12.16
CA LYS A 65 -9.33 4.05 -11.78
C LYS A 65 -9.62 3.11 -10.61
N PRO A 66 -9.15 1.84 -10.65
CA PRO A 66 -9.44 0.85 -9.62
C PRO A 66 -8.56 1.02 -8.37
N TYR A 67 -8.66 2.17 -7.70
CA TYR A 67 -7.88 2.43 -6.48
C TYR A 67 -8.26 1.47 -5.33
N HIS A 68 -9.52 1.04 -5.24
CA HIS A 68 -9.97 0.03 -4.28
C HIS A 68 -9.16 -1.27 -4.41
N THR A 69 -9.07 -1.84 -5.63
CA THR A 69 -8.29 -3.04 -5.90
C THR A 69 -6.81 -2.81 -5.65
N MET A 70 -6.28 -1.65 -6.06
CA MET A 70 -4.86 -1.34 -5.89
C MET A 70 -4.47 -1.27 -4.41
N ILE A 71 -5.28 -0.59 -3.58
CA ILE A 71 -5.00 -0.49 -2.14
C ILE A 71 -5.08 -1.86 -1.46
N GLY A 72 -6.15 -2.63 -1.70
CA GLY A 72 -6.26 -3.98 -1.14
C GLY A 72 -5.09 -4.90 -1.55
N SER A 73 -4.79 -4.93 -2.85
CA SER A 73 -3.69 -5.71 -3.41
C SER A 73 -2.32 -5.28 -2.87
N TYR A 74 -2.09 -3.98 -2.73
CA TYR A 74 -0.85 -3.44 -2.18
C TYR A 74 -0.61 -3.95 -0.77
N PHE A 75 -1.62 -3.86 0.12
CA PHE A 75 -1.45 -4.30 1.50
C PHE A 75 -1.35 -5.82 1.63
N SER A 76 -2.02 -6.60 0.76
CA SER A 76 -1.83 -8.06 0.66
C SER A 76 -0.37 -8.39 0.32
N ASP A 77 0.21 -7.74 -0.69
CA ASP A 77 1.61 -7.93 -1.06
C ASP A 77 2.56 -7.48 0.07
N MET A 78 2.28 -6.33 0.70
CA MET A 78 3.12 -5.81 1.78
C MET A 78 3.08 -6.68 3.04
N ALA A 79 1.96 -7.35 3.32
CA ALA A 79 1.88 -8.31 4.42
C ALA A 79 2.83 -9.51 4.18
N ASN A 80 2.87 -10.02 2.95
CA ASN A 80 3.82 -11.06 2.54
C ASN A 80 5.27 -10.56 2.60
N VAL A 81 5.53 -9.30 2.19
CA VAL A 81 6.86 -8.66 2.31
C VAL A 81 7.30 -8.61 3.77
N TRP A 82 6.42 -8.26 4.71
CA TRP A 82 6.79 -8.24 6.13
C TRP A 82 7.15 -9.61 6.70
N VAL A 83 6.42 -10.66 6.31
CA VAL A 83 6.75 -12.05 6.68
C VAL A 83 8.12 -12.44 6.12
N ALA A 84 8.39 -12.12 4.85
CA ALA A 84 9.67 -12.41 4.22
C ALA A 84 10.82 -11.62 4.88
N LEU A 85 10.62 -10.33 5.16
CA LEU A 85 11.59 -9.49 5.87
C LEU A 85 11.86 -10.02 7.27
N ARG A 86 10.83 -10.44 8.02
CA ARG A 86 11.05 -11.00 9.35
C ARG A 86 11.93 -12.23 9.28
N ARG A 87 11.63 -13.16 8.35
CA ARG A 87 12.43 -14.37 8.14
C ARG A 87 13.89 -14.07 7.76
N ALA A 88 14.11 -13.06 6.92
CA ALA A 88 15.44 -12.68 6.44
C ALA A 88 16.25 -11.86 7.46
N SER A 89 15.63 -11.34 8.51
CA SER A 89 16.26 -10.42 9.47
C SER A 89 16.73 -11.12 10.74
N ALA A 90 17.94 -10.76 11.20
CA ALA A 90 18.47 -11.20 12.50
C ALA A 90 17.60 -10.69 13.67
N LYS A 91 17.63 -11.40 14.80
CA LYS A 91 16.95 -10.96 16.03
C LYS A 91 17.50 -9.58 16.46
N GLY A 92 16.60 -8.65 16.82
CA GLY A 92 17.00 -7.29 17.20
C GLY A 92 17.31 -6.33 16.03
N SER A 93 17.18 -6.77 14.78
CA SER A 93 17.32 -5.90 13.62
C SER A 93 16.34 -4.72 13.66
N THR A 94 16.75 -3.59 13.08
CA THR A 94 15.86 -2.45 12.84
C THR A 94 15.62 -2.32 11.33
N VAL A 95 14.36 -2.16 10.93
CA VAL A 95 13.96 -1.82 9.55
C VAL A 95 13.45 -0.38 9.54
N CYS A 96 13.76 0.36 8.48
CA CYS A 96 13.28 1.73 8.28
C CYS A 96 12.67 1.87 6.89
N PHE A 97 11.39 2.22 6.82
CA PHE A 97 10.72 2.58 5.57
C PHE A 97 10.53 4.09 5.53
N VAL A 98 10.85 4.71 4.39
CA VAL A 98 10.39 6.07 4.11
C VAL A 98 9.06 5.97 3.40
N VAL A 99 8.00 6.41 4.06
CA VAL A 99 6.63 6.22 3.59
C VAL A 99 5.79 7.44 3.90
N GLY A 100 4.81 7.69 3.03
CA GLY A 100 3.75 8.65 3.28
C GLY A 100 2.39 8.01 3.09
N ASP A 101 1.42 8.60 3.75
CA ASP A 101 0.01 8.27 3.58
C ASP A 101 -0.49 8.54 2.15
N SER A 102 -1.74 8.20 1.88
CA SER A 102 -2.36 8.41 0.58
C SER A 102 -3.80 8.86 0.71
N ALA A 103 -4.33 9.50 -0.34
CA ALA A 103 -5.73 9.90 -0.39
C ALA A 103 -6.37 9.71 -1.78
N PRO A 104 -6.31 8.52 -2.41
CA PRO A 104 -6.95 8.29 -3.70
C PRO A 104 -8.43 8.67 -3.64
N TYR A 105 -8.90 9.42 -4.64
CA TYR A 105 -10.24 10.01 -4.65
C TYR A 105 -10.62 10.83 -3.41
N GLY A 106 -9.64 11.32 -2.64
CA GLY A 106 -9.88 12.06 -1.41
C GLY A 106 -10.16 11.18 -0.18
N ILE A 107 -10.14 9.86 -0.32
CA ILE A 107 -10.34 8.92 0.79
C ILE A 107 -8.99 8.59 1.41
N TYR A 108 -8.82 8.92 2.68
CA TYR A 108 -7.56 8.76 3.43
C TYR A 108 -7.18 7.29 3.63
N VAL A 109 -5.89 7.00 3.49
CA VAL A 109 -5.27 5.69 3.70
C VAL A 109 -4.09 5.86 4.67
N PRO A 110 -4.17 5.35 5.91
CA PRO A 110 -3.11 5.49 6.93
C PRO A 110 -1.98 4.48 6.69
N VAL A 111 -1.17 4.72 5.66
CA VAL A 111 -0.18 3.76 5.17
C VAL A 111 0.85 3.37 6.24
N ASP A 112 1.38 4.34 6.99
CA ASP A 112 2.38 4.10 8.03
C ASP A 112 1.84 3.24 9.18
N GLU A 113 0.62 3.52 9.64
CA GLU A 113 -0.04 2.76 10.70
C GLU A 113 -0.31 1.31 10.27
N TRP A 114 -0.87 1.12 9.07
CA TRP A 114 -1.19 -0.23 8.58
C TRP A 114 0.07 -1.05 8.34
N LEU A 115 1.12 -0.47 7.76
CA LEU A 115 2.40 -1.17 7.61
C LEU A 115 3.01 -1.53 8.97
N GLY A 116 2.90 -0.66 9.97
CA GLY A 116 3.33 -0.93 11.34
C GLY A 116 2.59 -2.11 11.98
N LYS A 117 1.24 -2.12 11.89
CA LYS A 117 0.39 -3.21 12.38
C LYS A 117 0.73 -4.55 11.70
N LEU A 118 0.91 -4.54 10.37
CA LEU A 118 1.31 -5.73 9.62
C LEU A 118 2.71 -6.22 10.03
N ALA A 119 3.66 -5.33 10.24
CA ALA A 119 5.01 -5.69 10.68
C ALA A 119 4.99 -6.38 12.06
N VAL A 120 4.25 -5.83 13.03
CA VAL A 120 4.10 -6.46 14.35
C VAL A 120 3.45 -7.85 14.22
N SER A 121 2.39 -7.98 13.43
CA SER A 121 1.75 -9.27 13.17
C SER A 121 2.65 -10.28 12.46
N ALA A 122 3.62 -9.82 11.67
CA ALA A 122 4.61 -10.66 11.01
C ALA A 122 5.73 -11.15 11.96
N GLY A 123 5.73 -10.71 13.23
CA GLY A 123 6.67 -11.15 14.26
C GLY A 123 7.78 -10.15 14.61
N PHE A 124 7.65 -8.89 14.20
CA PHE A 124 8.43 -7.79 14.78
C PHE A 124 7.82 -7.35 16.13
N LYS A 125 8.61 -6.69 16.98
CA LYS A 125 8.19 -6.34 18.36
C LYS A 125 7.36 -5.08 18.43
N SER A 126 7.75 -4.03 17.70
CA SER A 126 7.10 -2.73 17.77
C SER A 126 7.41 -1.87 16.55
N TYR A 127 6.63 -0.81 16.37
CA TYR A 127 6.89 0.22 15.37
C TYR A 127 6.72 1.62 15.96
N SER A 128 7.38 2.59 15.33
CA SER A 128 7.15 4.02 15.57
C SER A 128 7.24 4.78 14.25
N PHE A 129 6.56 5.92 14.17
CA PHE A 129 6.61 6.79 12.99
C PHE A 129 7.16 8.16 13.36
N GLU A 130 8.15 8.60 12.59
CA GLU A 130 8.77 9.92 12.71
C GLU A 130 8.38 10.75 11.50
N LYS A 131 7.45 11.70 11.67
CA LYS A 131 7.03 12.62 10.60
C LYS A 131 8.21 13.50 10.20
N THR A 132 8.58 13.48 8.91
CA THR A 132 9.65 14.33 8.37
C THR A 132 9.10 15.53 7.62
N ARG A 133 7.91 15.42 7.01
CA ARG A 133 7.26 16.54 6.31
C ARG A 133 5.75 16.41 6.24
N GLU A 134 5.11 17.57 6.12
CA GLU A 134 3.71 17.66 5.71
C GLU A 134 3.60 17.66 4.19
N ARG A 135 2.53 17.05 3.71
CA ARG A 135 2.13 16.97 2.32
C ARG A 135 0.77 17.61 2.17
N ASN A 136 0.50 18.12 0.96
CA ASN A 136 -0.74 18.83 0.67
C ASN A 136 -1.01 19.99 1.65
N THR A 137 -0.02 20.84 1.95
CA THR A 137 -0.18 22.03 2.82
C THR A 137 0.22 23.37 2.18
N LYS A 138 1.04 23.38 1.11
CA LYS A 138 1.59 24.63 0.52
C LYS A 138 0.74 25.29 -0.59
N TRP A 139 0.16 24.54 -1.52
CA TRP A 139 -0.48 25.12 -2.73
C TRP A 139 -2.00 25.07 -2.68
N LYS A 140 -2.77 26.05 -3.20
CA LYS A 140 -4.26 26.00 -3.15
C LYS A 140 -4.90 25.04 -4.19
N ASN A 141 -4.26 24.81 -5.34
CA ASN A 141 -4.70 23.86 -6.37
C ASN A 141 -4.20 22.44 -6.08
N ARG A 142 -4.70 21.80 -5.02
CA ARG A 142 -4.30 20.43 -4.66
C ARG A 142 -5.23 19.40 -5.29
N LYS A 143 -4.64 18.29 -5.71
CA LYS A 143 -5.38 17.08 -6.12
C LYS A 143 -6.18 16.47 -4.95
N HIS A 144 -5.69 16.65 -3.71
CA HIS A 144 -6.32 16.15 -2.50
C HIS A 144 -6.50 17.29 -1.50
N ARG A 145 -7.65 17.33 -0.83
CA ARG A 145 -7.94 18.30 0.24
C ARG A 145 -7.63 17.77 1.64
N VAL A 146 -7.19 16.52 1.73
CA VAL A 146 -6.81 15.85 2.98
C VAL A 146 -5.37 16.24 3.33
N PRO A 147 -5.09 16.69 4.57
CA PRO A 147 -3.73 16.83 5.09
C PRO A 147 -3.04 15.47 5.07
N LEU A 148 -1.83 15.44 4.54
CA LEU A 148 -1.06 14.21 4.38
C LEU A 148 0.32 14.37 5.03
N HIS A 149 0.99 13.28 5.35
CA HIS A 149 2.35 13.28 5.87
C HIS A 149 3.25 12.25 5.19
N GLU A 150 4.54 12.48 5.32
CA GLU A 150 5.59 11.52 5.00
C GLU A 150 6.62 11.53 6.11
N GLY A 151 7.24 10.37 6.33
CA GLY A 151 8.14 10.17 7.43
C GLY A 151 8.87 8.84 7.37
N ARG A 152 9.53 8.53 8.47
CA ARG A 152 10.26 7.28 8.67
C ARG A 152 9.44 6.37 9.56
N LEU A 153 9.02 5.23 9.01
CA LEU A 153 8.44 4.12 9.77
C LEU A 153 9.56 3.21 10.24
N TRP A 154 9.82 3.22 11.55
CA TRP A 154 10.83 2.41 12.20
C TRP A 154 10.20 1.15 12.77
N ILE A 155 10.73 -0.02 12.43
CA ILE A 155 10.29 -1.33 12.94
C ILE A 155 11.42 -1.98 13.74
N LYS A 156 11.12 -2.49 14.94
CA LYS A 156 12.07 -3.15 15.84
C LYS A 156 11.80 -4.65 15.94
N GLY A 157 12.82 -5.48 15.73
CA GLY A 157 12.77 -6.96 15.84
C GLY A 157 13.34 -7.57 17.12
#